data_AF-A0A455URT0-F1
#
_entry.id   AF-A0A455URT0-F1
#
_cell.length_a   1.000
_cell.length_b   1.000
_cell.length_c   1.000
_cell.angle_alpha   90.00
_cell.angle_beta   90.00
_cell.angle_gamma   90.00
#
_symmetry.space_group_name_H-M   'P 1'
#
loop_
_entity.id
_entity.type
_entity.pdbx_description
1 polymer ?
#
loop_
_entity_poly.entity_id
_entity_poly.type
_entity_poly.pdbx_seq_one_letter_code
_entity_poly.pdbx_strand_id
1 'polypeptide(L)'
;MKGADYVVPHEIVDEDYPLHLTTGRVVFQFHTRTKTAHSRELNEAAPDAFIQLNGEDAERLGIEERDMLQIESRRGWAYAPARIGDIEPGHVFMPFHYGYWDNDERPRAVNEMTLYEWDPVSKQPYFKYAAVRLRKMQPGEPFEMDDPMRDEHLKEASENPRAHVADYLGLLDDSSRATAQALFAVAEKHKAEPDIGAICKMLARFSQEHSEDLQPCIQRYGETQEKEADKLLEVLQPSHHKGPLRYCVICMIAGCWHRNRIYRSLC
;
A
#
# COMPACT_ATOMS: atom_id res chain seq x y z
N MET A 1 -18.32 19.60 11.34
CA MET A 1 -17.97 18.17 11.29
C MET A 1 -19.00 17.40 12.11
N LYS A 2 -19.58 16.32 11.59
CA LYS A 2 -20.27 15.35 12.45
C LYS A 2 -19.19 14.59 13.22
N GLY A 3 -19.42 14.33 14.50
CA GLY A 3 -18.57 13.40 15.26
C GLY A 3 -18.65 12.01 14.64
N ALA A 4 -17.53 11.29 14.61
CA ALA A 4 -17.51 9.87 14.29
C ALA A 4 -17.61 9.09 15.60
N ASP A 5 -18.31 7.96 15.59
CA ASP A 5 -18.35 7.05 16.72
C ASP A 5 -16.96 6.44 16.95
N TYR A 6 -16.61 6.22 18.22
CA TYR A 6 -15.36 5.55 18.57
C TYR A 6 -15.41 4.08 18.10
N VAL A 7 -14.37 3.66 17.39
CA VAL A 7 -14.17 2.28 16.98
C VAL A 7 -12.96 1.75 17.76
N VAL A 8 -13.14 0.59 18.39
CA VAL A 8 -12.07 -0.10 19.11
C VAL A 8 -10.96 -0.48 18.12
N PRO A 9 -9.67 -0.35 18.47
CA PRO A 9 -8.58 -0.83 17.65
C PRO A 9 -8.74 -2.30 17.28
N HIS A 10 -8.29 -2.68 16.10
CA HIS A 10 -8.36 -4.07 15.61
C HIS A 10 -7.52 -5.03 16.44
N GLU A 11 -6.52 -4.50 17.16
CA GLU A 11 -5.69 -5.27 18.07
C GLU A 11 -5.55 -4.51 19.40
N ILE A 12 -5.81 -5.23 20.49
CA ILE A 12 -5.67 -4.78 21.87
C ILE A 12 -4.65 -5.66 22.59
N VAL A 13 -4.06 -5.12 23.65
CA VAL A 13 -3.16 -5.89 24.54
C VAL A 13 -3.93 -6.92 25.35
N ASP A 14 -3.26 -8.01 25.68
CA ASP A 14 -3.78 -9.08 26.53
C ASP A 14 -2.67 -9.63 27.45
N GLU A 15 -2.94 -10.75 28.14
CA GLU A 15 -1.99 -11.36 29.06
C GLU A 15 -0.72 -11.88 28.36
N ASP A 16 -0.84 -12.31 27.09
CA ASP A 16 0.28 -12.83 26.29
C ASP A 16 1.11 -11.71 25.65
N TYR A 17 0.45 -10.62 25.25
CA TYR A 17 1.03 -9.44 24.60
C TYR A 17 0.62 -8.15 25.34
N PRO A 18 1.24 -7.86 26.51
CA PRO A 18 0.75 -6.86 27.45
C PRO A 18 1.16 -5.41 27.13
N LEU A 19 1.91 -5.17 26.05
CA LEU A 19 2.47 -3.85 25.72
C LEU A 19 1.97 -3.33 24.38
N HIS A 20 1.75 -2.02 24.29
CA HIS A 20 1.40 -1.33 23.05
C HIS A 20 2.63 -0.87 22.28
N LEU A 21 2.89 -1.45 21.11
CA LEU A 21 3.92 -0.99 20.19
C LEU A 21 3.44 0.18 19.34
N THR A 22 4.19 1.26 19.35
CA THR A 22 4.06 2.35 18.36
C THR A 22 5.33 2.44 17.51
N THR A 23 5.14 2.59 16.20
CA THR A 23 6.26 2.80 15.27
C THR A 23 6.42 4.27 14.91
N GLY A 24 7.63 4.70 14.61
CA GLY A 24 7.85 6.06 14.13
C GLY A 24 9.22 6.31 13.52
N ARG A 25 9.57 7.60 13.45
CA ARG A 25 10.77 8.06 12.79
C ARG A 25 11.78 8.60 13.77
N VAL A 26 13.05 8.49 13.43
CA VAL A 26 14.13 9.24 14.06
C VAL A 26 14.58 10.35 13.13
N VAL A 27 15.05 11.46 13.70
CA VAL A 27 15.39 12.67 12.95
C VAL A 27 16.44 12.41 11.85
N PHE A 28 17.38 11.50 12.09
CA PHE A 28 18.52 11.25 11.21
C PHE A 28 18.20 10.35 10.02
N GLN A 29 17.05 9.69 9.99
CA GLN A 29 16.73 8.68 8.97
C GLN A 29 15.43 9.00 8.24
N PHE A 30 15.41 8.73 6.93
CA PHE A 30 14.26 8.98 6.08
C PHE A 30 13.73 7.67 5.45
N HIS A 31 12.44 7.39 5.66
CA HIS A 31 11.78 6.16 5.25
C HIS A 31 12.63 4.91 5.54
N THR A 32 12.76 3.98 4.61
CA THR A 32 13.52 2.74 4.82
C THR A 32 15.02 2.93 4.64
N ARG A 33 15.56 4.14 4.80
CA ARG A 33 17.00 4.48 4.73
C ARG A 33 17.71 4.26 3.39
N THR A 34 16.98 3.98 2.31
CA THR A 34 17.56 3.78 0.95
C THR A 34 18.37 4.97 0.42
N LYS A 35 18.20 6.16 1.00
CA LYS A 35 19.06 7.33 0.74
C LYS A 35 19.95 7.68 1.91
N THR A 36 19.39 7.76 3.12
CA THR A 36 20.10 8.29 4.30
C THR A 36 21.17 7.34 4.83
N ALA A 37 21.07 6.03 4.60
CA ALA A 37 22.15 5.08 4.94
C ALA A 37 23.45 5.34 4.17
N HIS A 38 23.38 5.96 2.97
CA HIS A 38 24.57 6.28 2.18
C HIS A 38 25.30 7.54 2.67
N SER A 39 24.68 8.36 3.51
CA SER A 39 25.37 9.47 4.18
C SER A 39 26.01 8.94 5.46
N ARG A 40 27.34 8.99 5.51
CA ARG A 40 28.10 8.53 6.67
C ARG A 40 27.64 9.24 7.96
N GLU A 41 27.51 10.56 7.92
CA GLU A 41 27.14 11.37 9.08
C GLU A 41 25.74 11.00 9.63
N LEU A 42 24.77 10.78 8.74
CA LEU A 42 23.42 10.35 9.13
C LEU A 42 23.40 8.91 9.63
N ASN A 43 24.20 8.04 9.01
CA ASN A 43 24.29 6.65 9.40
C ASN A 43 24.94 6.50 10.79
N GLU A 44 26.01 7.24 11.07
CA GLU A 44 26.68 7.26 12.38
C GLU A 44 25.78 7.84 13.49
N ALA A 45 24.90 8.79 13.16
CA ALA A 45 23.97 9.38 14.13
C ALA A 45 22.82 8.45 14.56
N ALA A 46 22.44 7.50 13.70
CA ALA A 46 21.41 6.51 14.00
C ALA A 46 21.73 5.18 13.29
N PRO A 47 22.75 4.44 13.76
CA PRO A 47 23.30 3.29 13.05
C PRO A 47 22.39 2.07 13.11
N ASP A 48 21.57 1.97 14.16
CA ASP A 48 20.79 0.78 14.44
C ASP A 48 19.41 1.10 15.06
N ALA A 49 18.51 0.11 15.00
CA ALA A 49 17.23 0.16 15.68
C ALA A 49 17.42 0.11 17.21
N PHE A 50 16.39 0.54 17.94
CA PHE A 50 16.30 0.42 19.39
C PHE A 50 14.85 0.18 19.80
N ILE A 51 14.65 -0.45 20.96
CA ILE A 51 13.34 -0.59 21.59
C ILE A 51 13.32 0.36 22.77
N GLN A 52 12.50 1.40 22.68
CA GLN A 52 12.31 2.36 23.76
C GLN A 52 11.14 1.94 24.66
N LEU A 53 11.37 1.95 25.97
CA LEU A 53 10.42 1.57 27.00
C LEU A 53 10.54 2.48 28.23
N ASN A 54 9.48 2.51 29.03
CA ASN A 54 9.42 3.27 30.28
C ASN A 54 10.32 2.64 31.36
N GLY A 55 10.81 3.45 32.31
CA GLY A 55 11.62 2.98 33.44
C GLY A 55 10.89 1.98 34.35
N GLU A 56 9.61 2.19 34.65
CA GLU A 56 8.80 1.30 35.48
C GLU A 56 8.60 -0.08 34.82
N ASP A 57 8.39 -0.09 33.50
CA ASP A 57 8.32 -1.34 32.73
C ASP A 57 9.66 -2.04 32.67
N ALA A 58 10.75 -1.28 32.50
CA ALA A 58 12.10 -1.83 32.50
C ALA A 58 12.44 -2.49 33.83
N GLU A 59 12.14 -1.84 34.96
CA GLU A 59 12.30 -2.40 36.31
C GLU A 59 11.45 -3.65 36.51
N ARG A 60 10.17 -3.61 36.12
CA ARG A 60 9.24 -4.74 36.22
C ARG A 60 9.71 -5.96 35.42
N LEU A 61 10.32 -5.73 34.26
CA LEU A 61 10.79 -6.77 33.34
C LEU A 61 12.26 -7.16 33.55
N GLY A 62 12.99 -6.51 34.46
CA GLY A 62 14.42 -6.75 34.68
C GLY A 62 15.31 -6.39 33.47
N ILE A 63 14.91 -5.35 32.73
CA ILE A 63 15.59 -4.83 31.54
C ILE A 63 16.42 -3.62 31.94
N GLU A 64 17.67 -3.60 31.51
CA GLU A 64 18.60 -2.49 31.67
C GLU A 64 18.87 -1.80 30.32
N GLU A 65 19.41 -0.59 30.38
CA GLU A 65 19.82 0.16 29.20
C GLU A 65 20.78 -0.67 28.33
N ARG A 66 20.54 -0.72 27.02
CA ARG A 66 21.29 -1.50 26.01
C ARG A 66 21.17 -3.02 26.08
N ASP A 67 20.36 -3.58 26.97
CA ASP A 67 20.05 -5.02 26.90
C ASP A 67 19.49 -5.38 25.52
N MET A 68 19.96 -6.48 24.95
CA MET A 68 19.39 -6.97 23.70
C MET A 68 18.02 -7.58 23.99
N LEU A 69 16.98 -7.05 23.34
CA LEU A 69 15.61 -7.52 23.51
C LEU A 69 15.10 -8.15 22.23
N GLN A 70 14.29 -9.20 22.39
CA GLN A 70 13.31 -9.62 21.39
C GLN A 70 12.00 -8.90 21.70
N ILE A 71 11.45 -8.22 20.70
CA ILE A 71 10.08 -7.72 20.69
C ILE A 71 9.27 -8.60 19.74
N GLU A 72 8.10 -9.04 20.18
CA GLU A 72 7.32 -10.04 19.46
C GLU A 72 5.84 -9.69 19.51
N SER A 73 5.16 -9.89 18.39
CA SER A 73 3.71 -9.82 18.25
C SER A 73 3.16 -11.17 17.79
N ARG A 74 1.84 -11.27 17.63
CA ARG A 74 1.17 -12.42 17.00
C ARG A 74 1.56 -12.68 15.53
N ARG A 75 2.40 -11.86 14.91
CA ARG A 75 2.73 -11.97 13.47
C ARG A 75 4.21 -12.20 13.19
N GLY A 76 5.06 -11.90 14.15
CA GLY A 76 6.51 -11.90 13.96
C GLY A 76 7.22 -11.15 15.07
N TRP A 77 8.54 -11.02 14.92
CA TRP A 77 9.43 -10.45 15.92
C TRP A 77 10.56 -9.62 15.31
N ALA A 78 11.23 -8.84 16.17
CA ALA A 78 12.46 -8.15 15.86
C ALA A 78 13.37 -8.07 17.08
N TYR A 79 14.65 -7.73 16.85
CA TYR A 79 15.64 -7.63 17.91
C TYR A 79 16.37 -6.29 17.88
N ALA A 80 16.40 -5.61 19.02
CA ALA A 80 17.12 -4.36 19.16
C ALA A 80 17.52 -4.10 20.62
N PRO A 81 18.56 -3.30 20.84
CA PRO A 81 18.93 -2.86 22.18
C PRO A 81 17.83 -2.02 22.83
N ALA A 82 17.64 -2.22 24.13
CA ALA A 82 16.78 -1.43 24.98
C ALA A 82 17.30 0.01 25.07
N ARG A 83 16.35 0.96 25.09
CA ARG A 83 16.57 2.37 25.40
C ARG A 83 15.55 2.81 26.43
N ILE A 84 15.96 3.03 27.66
CA ILE A 84 15.07 3.54 28.69
C ILE A 84 14.86 5.02 28.43
N GLY A 85 13.60 5.45 28.39
CA GLY A 85 13.28 6.83 28.09
C GLY A 85 11.87 7.24 28.48
N ASP A 86 11.54 8.49 28.13
CA ASP A 86 10.27 9.11 28.48
C ASP A 86 9.17 8.68 27.50
N ILE A 87 8.58 7.52 27.78
CA ILE A 87 7.39 6.97 27.10
C ILE A 87 6.39 6.52 28.17
N GLU A 88 5.10 6.55 27.86
CA GLU A 88 4.05 6.13 28.80
C GLU A 88 4.25 4.67 29.24
N PRO A 89 4.04 4.33 30.53
CA PRO A 89 3.98 2.94 30.96
C PRO A 89 3.01 2.09 30.12
N GLY A 90 3.36 0.83 29.89
CA GLY A 90 2.64 -0.09 29.02
C GLY A 90 2.84 0.14 27.52
N HIS A 91 3.68 1.11 27.12
CA HIS A 91 3.97 1.42 25.72
C HIS A 91 5.44 1.20 25.38
N VAL A 92 5.67 0.78 24.13
CA VAL A 92 7.00 0.61 23.56
C VAL A 92 7.09 1.29 22.21
N PHE A 93 8.27 1.82 21.89
CA PHE A 93 8.55 2.46 20.62
C PHE A 93 9.70 1.78 19.90
N MET A 94 9.54 1.54 18.60
CA MET A 94 10.62 1.07 17.74
C MET A 94 10.56 1.77 16.36
N PRO A 95 11.68 2.31 15.85
CA PRO A 95 11.69 3.00 14.57
C PRO A 95 11.61 2.02 13.39
N PHE A 96 10.85 2.36 12.35
CA PHE A 96 10.63 1.48 11.19
C PHE A 96 11.72 1.56 10.10
N HIS A 97 12.82 2.26 10.38
CA HIS A 97 13.84 2.59 9.39
C HIS A 97 14.75 1.41 9.01
N TYR A 98 14.76 0.35 9.82
CA TYR A 98 15.75 -0.74 9.78
C TYR A 98 15.08 -2.04 9.32
N GLY A 99 15.80 -2.89 8.60
CA GLY A 99 15.26 -4.16 8.13
C GLY A 99 16.34 -5.05 7.51
N TYR A 100 15.92 -5.88 6.54
CA TYR A 100 16.77 -6.93 5.95
C TYR A 100 17.76 -6.42 4.91
N TRP A 101 17.48 -5.30 4.25
CA TRP A 101 18.29 -4.84 3.13
C TRP A 101 19.58 -4.14 3.58
N ASP A 102 19.63 -3.61 4.81
CA ASP A 102 20.75 -2.81 5.30
C ASP A 102 21.71 -3.58 6.22
N ASN A 103 21.23 -4.58 6.96
CA ASN A 103 22.04 -5.51 7.75
C ASN A 103 21.19 -6.76 8.03
N ASP A 104 21.75 -7.94 7.73
CA ASP A 104 21.14 -9.27 7.81
C ASP A 104 21.57 -10.09 9.04
N GLU A 105 22.37 -9.52 9.95
CA GLU A 105 22.81 -10.18 11.19
C GLU A 105 21.64 -10.52 12.13
N ARG A 106 20.58 -9.71 12.11
CA ARG A 106 19.35 -9.96 12.86
C ARG A 106 18.11 -9.27 12.30
N PRO A 107 16.89 -9.79 12.55
CA PRO A 107 15.64 -9.14 12.17
C PRO A 107 15.45 -7.85 12.95
N ARG A 108 15.24 -6.74 12.23
CA ARG A 108 15.06 -5.40 12.82
C ARG A 108 13.85 -4.66 12.25
N ALA A 109 13.09 -5.32 11.38
CA ALA A 109 11.94 -4.74 10.70
C ALA A 109 10.73 -4.72 11.64
N VAL A 110 10.47 -3.57 12.27
CA VAL A 110 9.32 -3.40 13.18
C VAL A 110 7.97 -3.66 12.51
N ASN A 111 7.88 -3.43 11.20
CA ASN A 111 6.63 -3.60 10.45
C ASN A 111 6.19 -5.06 10.34
N GLU A 112 7.08 -6.03 10.56
CA GLU A 112 6.70 -7.45 10.62
C GLU A 112 5.77 -7.74 11.82
N MET A 113 5.76 -6.85 12.81
CA MET A 113 4.85 -6.95 13.95
C MET A 113 3.53 -6.19 13.76
N THR A 114 3.39 -5.41 12.69
CA THR A 114 2.19 -4.59 12.47
C THR A 114 1.08 -5.34 11.75
N LEU A 115 -0.17 -4.87 11.86
CA LEU A 115 -1.32 -5.53 11.23
C LEU A 115 -1.25 -5.48 9.71
N TYR A 116 -1.54 -6.61 9.06
CA TYR A 116 -1.74 -6.72 7.62
C TYR A 116 -3.16 -6.29 7.19
N GLU A 117 -3.68 -5.23 7.82
CA GLU A 117 -5.00 -4.66 7.54
C GLU A 117 -4.87 -3.22 7.07
N TRP A 118 -5.86 -2.77 6.29
CA TRP A 118 -5.96 -1.39 5.81
C TRP A 118 -7.34 -0.80 6.11
N ASP A 119 -7.38 0.51 6.31
CA ASP A 119 -8.64 1.24 6.38
C ASP A 119 -9.39 1.11 5.04
N PRO A 120 -10.65 0.64 5.02
CA PRO A 120 -11.37 0.36 3.78
C PRO A 120 -11.61 1.59 2.92
N VAL A 121 -11.58 2.80 3.50
CA VAL A 121 -11.82 4.06 2.78
C VAL A 121 -10.54 4.61 2.17
N SER A 122 -9.53 4.87 3.00
CA SER A 122 -8.25 5.47 2.60
C SER A 122 -7.25 4.48 2.00
N LYS A 123 -7.48 3.17 2.21
CA LYS A 123 -6.54 2.09 1.89
C LYS A 123 -5.19 2.22 2.60
N GLN A 124 -5.16 2.96 3.71
CA GLN A 124 -3.95 3.14 4.51
C GLN A 124 -3.78 1.96 5.49
N PRO A 125 -2.59 1.38 5.59
CA PRO A 125 -2.29 0.31 6.53
C PRO A 125 -2.19 0.81 7.98
N TYR A 126 -2.49 -0.07 8.92
CA TYR A 126 -2.37 0.21 10.36
C TYR A 126 -0.94 -0.04 10.88
N PHE A 127 -0.08 0.99 10.82
CA PHE A 127 1.30 0.90 11.31
C PHE A 127 1.53 1.48 12.71
N LYS A 128 0.50 2.04 13.34
CA LYS A 128 0.65 2.86 14.56
C LYS A 128 0.34 2.14 15.86
N TYR A 129 -0.14 0.91 15.79
CA TYR A 129 -0.38 0.10 16.97
C TYR A 129 -0.15 -1.37 16.63
N ALA A 130 0.41 -2.09 17.60
CA ALA A 130 0.38 -3.55 17.67
C ALA A 130 0.47 -3.95 19.16
N ALA A 131 -0.09 -5.09 19.51
CA ALA A 131 0.13 -5.68 20.83
C ALA A 131 1.38 -6.56 20.80
N VAL A 132 2.30 -6.34 21.75
CA VAL A 132 3.60 -7.01 21.80
C VAL A 132 3.98 -7.46 23.20
N ARG A 133 4.97 -8.35 23.26
CA ARG A 133 5.72 -8.69 24.48
C ARG A 133 7.21 -8.43 24.28
N LEU A 134 7.93 -8.24 25.39
CA LEU A 134 9.38 -8.11 25.40
C LEU A 134 10.02 -9.30 26.12
N ARG A 135 11.13 -9.78 25.57
CA ARG A 135 11.98 -10.80 26.16
C ARG A 135 13.44 -10.35 26.14
N LYS A 136 14.11 -10.36 27.28
CA LYS A 136 15.55 -10.13 27.37
C LYS A 136 16.31 -11.33 26.82
N MET A 137 17.21 -11.09 25.87
CA MET A 137 18.05 -12.13 25.28
C MET A 137 19.20 -12.48 26.23
N GLN A 138 19.58 -13.75 26.25
CA GLN A 138 20.78 -14.18 26.97
C GLN A 138 22.05 -13.88 26.14
N PRO A 139 23.19 -13.57 26.78
CA PRO A 139 24.45 -13.41 26.06
C PRO A 139 24.80 -14.67 25.24
N GLY A 140 24.99 -14.49 23.93
CA GLY A 140 25.33 -15.58 23.00
C GLY A 140 24.13 -16.43 22.54
N GLU A 141 22.91 -16.09 22.95
CA GLU A 141 21.70 -16.68 22.38
C GLU A 141 21.58 -16.29 20.90
N PRO A 142 21.36 -17.26 19.99
CA PRO A 142 21.20 -16.97 18.57
C PRO A 142 19.89 -16.23 18.31
N PHE A 143 19.90 -15.37 17.28
CA PHE A 143 18.67 -14.75 16.78
C PHE A 143 17.91 -15.71 15.90
N GLU A 144 16.58 -15.77 16.06
CA GLU A 144 15.72 -16.50 15.14
C GLU A 144 15.60 -15.70 13.84
N MET A 145 16.07 -16.30 12.74
CA MET A 145 16.18 -15.65 11.43
C MET A 145 14.92 -15.85 10.57
N ASP A 146 14.32 -17.03 10.67
CA ASP A 146 13.20 -17.43 9.85
C ASP A 146 11.90 -17.16 10.60
N ASP A 147 11.01 -16.38 9.97
CA ASP A 147 9.67 -16.12 10.48
C ASP A 147 8.70 -17.20 9.93
N PRO A 148 8.30 -18.20 10.74
CA PRO A 148 7.39 -19.25 10.31
C PRO A 148 5.99 -18.71 10.06
N MET A 149 5.58 -17.61 10.72
CA MET A 149 4.28 -16.99 10.48
C MET A 149 4.26 -16.22 9.18
N ARG A 150 5.35 -15.58 8.77
CA ARG A 150 5.45 -14.99 7.43
C ARG A 150 5.25 -16.07 6.35
N ASP A 151 5.88 -17.22 6.51
CA ASP A 151 5.72 -18.33 5.56
C ASP A 151 4.29 -18.89 5.57
N GLU A 152 3.64 -18.97 6.72
CA GLU A 152 2.22 -19.36 6.83
C GLU A 152 1.28 -18.31 6.22
N HIS A 153 1.46 -17.01 6.49
CA HIS A 153 0.65 -15.96 5.88
C HIS A 153 0.87 -15.89 4.36
N LEU A 154 2.10 -16.10 3.87
CA LEU A 154 2.37 -16.19 2.43
C LEU A 154 1.71 -17.44 1.82
N LYS A 155 1.68 -18.56 2.54
CA LYS A 155 0.93 -19.77 2.14
C LYS A 155 -0.57 -19.50 2.12
N GLU A 156 -1.14 -18.93 3.18
CA GLU A 156 -2.57 -18.59 3.26
C GLU A 156 -2.97 -17.59 2.17
N ALA A 157 -2.15 -16.57 1.91
CA ALA A 157 -2.36 -15.63 0.80
C ALA A 157 -2.27 -16.33 -0.57
N SER A 158 -1.44 -17.37 -0.72
CA SER A 158 -1.38 -18.18 -1.94
C SER A 158 -2.56 -19.16 -2.06
N GLU A 159 -3.09 -19.62 -0.93
CA GLU A 159 -4.19 -20.59 -0.82
C GLU A 159 -5.57 -19.93 -0.90
N ASN A 160 -5.68 -18.64 -0.56
CA ASN A 160 -6.90 -17.86 -0.68
C ASN A 160 -7.12 -17.46 -2.15
N PRO A 161 -7.98 -18.17 -2.91
CA PRO A 161 -8.07 -18.08 -4.35
C PRO A 161 -8.89 -16.87 -4.82
N ARG A 162 -9.07 -15.84 -3.97
CA ARG A 162 -9.47 -14.49 -4.41
C ARG A 162 -8.33 -13.79 -5.17
N ALA A 163 -7.61 -14.53 -6.00
CA ALA A 163 -6.92 -13.97 -7.13
C ALA A 163 -8.00 -13.44 -8.07
N HIS A 164 -8.49 -12.23 -7.79
CA HIS A 164 -9.29 -11.39 -8.69
C HIS A 164 -8.58 -11.11 -10.02
N VAL A 165 -7.46 -11.79 -10.31
CA VAL A 165 -6.72 -11.71 -11.56
C VAL A 165 -7.66 -12.00 -12.73
N ALA A 166 -8.52 -13.02 -12.64
CA ALA A 166 -9.52 -13.28 -13.68
C ALA A 166 -10.54 -12.14 -13.82
N ASP A 167 -10.97 -11.55 -12.70
CA ASP A 167 -11.93 -10.43 -12.68
C ASP A 167 -11.28 -9.15 -13.26
N TYR A 168 -10.05 -8.83 -12.87
CA TYR A 168 -9.31 -7.68 -13.36
C TYR A 168 -8.89 -7.83 -14.82
N LEU A 169 -8.54 -9.03 -15.26
CA LEU A 169 -8.26 -9.30 -16.67
C LEU A 169 -9.52 -9.12 -17.52
N GLY A 170 -10.69 -9.59 -17.05
CA GLY A 170 -11.98 -9.34 -17.69
C GLY A 170 -12.31 -7.85 -17.77
N LEU A 171 -12.23 -7.13 -16.65
CA LEU A 171 -12.46 -5.68 -16.60
C LEU A 171 -11.53 -4.90 -17.53
N LEU A 172 -10.26 -5.30 -17.62
CA LEU A 172 -9.28 -4.65 -18.48
C LEU A 172 -9.56 -4.90 -19.97
N ASP A 173 -9.94 -6.14 -20.33
CA ASP A 173 -10.32 -6.50 -21.70
C ASP A 173 -11.60 -5.78 -22.14
N ASP A 174 -12.63 -5.80 -21.31
CA ASP A 174 -13.91 -5.12 -21.55
C ASP A 174 -13.71 -3.61 -21.72
N SER A 175 -12.91 -2.99 -20.85
CA SER A 175 -12.57 -1.57 -20.94
C SER A 175 -11.84 -1.22 -22.24
N SER A 176 -10.91 -2.08 -22.67
CA SER A 176 -10.15 -1.90 -23.91
C SER A 176 -11.05 -2.01 -25.15
N ARG A 177 -11.92 -3.02 -25.18
CA ARG A 177 -12.91 -3.19 -26.25
C ARG A 177 -13.91 -2.05 -26.30
N ALA A 178 -14.46 -1.63 -25.14
CA ALA A 178 -15.40 -0.52 -25.05
C ALA A 178 -14.78 0.80 -25.52
N THR A 179 -13.52 1.05 -25.15
CA THR A 179 -12.76 2.23 -25.59
C THR A 179 -12.58 2.24 -27.11
N ALA A 180 -12.16 1.11 -27.69
CA ALA A 180 -12.03 0.98 -29.15
C ALA A 180 -13.35 1.25 -29.87
N GLN A 181 -14.45 0.66 -29.40
CA GLN A 181 -15.79 0.87 -29.97
C GLN A 181 -16.23 2.34 -29.89
N ALA A 182 -16.02 3.00 -28.75
CA ALA A 182 -16.35 4.40 -28.57
C ALA A 182 -15.57 5.31 -29.54
N LEU A 183 -14.26 5.05 -29.70
CA LEU A 183 -13.40 5.80 -30.61
C LEU A 183 -13.77 5.60 -32.08
N PHE A 184 -14.11 4.37 -32.49
CA PHE A 184 -14.65 4.14 -33.84
C PHE A 184 -15.99 4.87 -34.05
N ALA A 185 -16.88 4.87 -33.06
CA ALA A 185 -18.14 5.60 -33.15
C ALA A 185 -17.95 7.11 -33.30
N VAL A 186 -16.96 7.70 -32.60
CA VAL A 186 -16.57 9.11 -32.77
C VAL A 186 -16.05 9.34 -34.19
N ALA A 187 -15.15 8.49 -34.68
CA ALA A 187 -14.58 8.62 -36.01
C ALA A 187 -15.65 8.56 -37.11
N GLU A 188 -16.67 7.71 -36.95
CA GLU A 188 -17.77 7.60 -37.91
C GLU A 188 -18.72 8.80 -37.88
N LYS A 189 -18.85 9.48 -36.74
CA LYS A 189 -19.71 10.67 -36.62
C LYS A 189 -19.03 11.95 -37.11
N HIS A 190 -17.70 12.02 -37.04
CA HIS A 190 -16.88 13.17 -37.40
C HIS A 190 -16.13 12.96 -38.73
N LYS A 191 -16.84 12.51 -39.76
CA LYS A 191 -16.26 12.27 -41.10
C LYS A 191 -15.81 13.54 -41.82
N ALA A 192 -16.36 14.69 -41.44
CA ALA A 192 -16.03 15.99 -42.02
C ALA A 192 -14.68 16.54 -41.49
N GLU A 193 -14.22 16.04 -40.35
CA GLU A 193 -12.97 16.44 -39.70
C GLU A 193 -11.92 15.32 -39.83
N PRO A 194 -11.09 15.33 -40.88
CA PRO A 194 -10.18 14.22 -41.18
C PRO A 194 -9.20 13.91 -40.05
N ASP A 195 -8.74 14.94 -39.32
CA ASP A 195 -7.83 14.79 -38.18
C ASP A 195 -8.48 14.02 -37.03
N ILE A 196 -9.75 14.30 -36.72
CA ILE A 196 -10.49 13.62 -35.64
C ILE A 196 -10.70 12.15 -36.02
N GLY A 197 -11.15 11.90 -37.26
CA GLY A 197 -11.36 10.55 -37.76
C GLY A 197 -10.08 9.71 -37.76
N ALA A 198 -8.95 10.28 -38.21
CA ALA A 198 -7.66 9.59 -38.24
C ALA A 198 -7.13 9.27 -36.85
N ILE A 199 -7.15 10.24 -35.93
CA ILE A 199 -6.66 10.08 -34.55
C ILE A 199 -7.52 9.05 -33.81
N CYS A 200 -8.85 9.15 -33.90
CA CYS A 200 -9.75 8.23 -33.21
C CYS A 200 -9.56 6.79 -33.72
N LYS A 201 -9.40 6.58 -35.03
CA LYS A 201 -9.11 5.25 -35.60
C LYS A 201 -7.75 4.70 -35.16
N MET A 202 -6.74 5.56 -35.03
CA MET A 202 -5.42 5.16 -34.53
C MET A 202 -5.50 4.70 -33.07
N LEU A 203 -6.09 5.51 -32.19
CA LEU A 203 -6.27 5.17 -30.78
C LEU A 203 -7.14 3.92 -30.59
N ALA A 204 -8.19 3.76 -31.41
CA ALA A 204 -9.04 2.58 -31.36
C ALA A 204 -8.26 1.30 -31.68
N ARG A 205 -7.33 1.35 -32.64
CA ARG A 205 -6.44 0.23 -32.97
C ARG A 205 -5.50 -0.11 -31.82
N PHE A 206 -4.91 0.87 -31.14
CA PHE A 206 -4.09 0.61 -29.96
C PHE A 206 -4.88 -0.10 -28.85
N SER A 207 -6.14 0.29 -28.64
CA SER A 207 -7.02 -0.40 -27.69
C SER A 207 -7.41 -1.82 -28.14
N GLN A 208 -7.52 -2.07 -29.45
CA GLN A 208 -7.75 -3.42 -29.98
C GLN A 208 -6.50 -4.30 -29.83
N GLU A 209 -5.34 -3.80 -30.23
CA GLU A 209 -4.04 -4.49 -30.09
C GLU A 209 -3.79 -4.84 -28.62
N HIS A 210 -4.10 -3.94 -27.68
CA HIS A 210 -3.99 -4.24 -26.25
C HIS A 210 -4.92 -5.38 -25.80
N SER A 211 -6.18 -5.40 -26.27
CA SER A 211 -7.12 -6.50 -26.01
C SER A 211 -6.63 -7.83 -26.59
N GLU A 212 -5.99 -7.81 -27.77
CA GLU A 212 -5.36 -8.97 -28.40
C GLU A 212 -4.16 -9.48 -27.59
N ASP A 213 -3.29 -8.58 -27.14
CA ASP A 213 -2.13 -8.89 -26.30
C ASP A 213 -2.51 -9.49 -24.94
N LEU A 214 -3.71 -9.16 -24.43
CA LEU A 214 -4.24 -9.72 -23.18
C LEU A 214 -4.80 -11.14 -23.34
N GLN A 215 -5.16 -11.58 -24.55
CA GLN A 215 -5.80 -12.88 -24.78
C GLN A 215 -5.01 -14.08 -24.24
N PRO A 216 -3.67 -14.16 -24.38
CA PRO A 216 -2.88 -15.26 -23.80
C PRO A 216 -2.96 -15.30 -22.26
N CYS A 217 -3.03 -14.15 -21.61
CA CYS A 217 -3.18 -14.06 -20.15
C CYS A 217 -4.60 -14.48 -19.71
N ILE A 218 -5.62 -14.01 -20.42
CA ILE A 218 -7.02 -14.38 -20.19
C ILE A 218 -7.22 -15.89 -20.35
N GLN A 219 -6.67 -16.49 -21.40
CA GLN A 219 -6.73 -17.94 -21.62
C GLN A 219 -6.02 -18.74 -20.53
N ARG A 220 -4.96 -18.18 -19.94
CA ARG A 220 -4.15 -18.84 -18.90
C ARG A 220 -4.79 -18.75 -17.51
N TYR A 221 -5.38 -17.62 -17.17
CA TYR A 221 -5.85 -17.33 -15.81
C TYR A 221 -7.37 -17.30 -15.67
N GLY A 222 -8.11 -17.42 -16.78
CA GLY A 222 -9.57 -17.35 -16.82
C GLY A 222 -10.08 -15.90 -16.96
N GLU A 223 -11.35 -15.78 -17.35
CA GLU A 223 -12.11 -14.53 -17.36
C GLU A 223 -13.35 -14.75 -16.50
N THR A 224 -13.52 -13.99 -15.42
CA THR A 224 -14.83 -13.85 -14.80
C THR A 224 -15.40 -12.52 -15.28
N GLN A 225 -16.41 -12.58 -16.13
CA GLN A 225 -17.18 -11.40 -16.52
C GLN A 225 -18.09 -10.99 -15.35
N GLU A 226 -17.53 -10.33 -14.35
CA GLU A 226 -18.36 -9.45 -13.53
C GLU A 226 -18.86 -8.34 -14.45
N LYS A 227 -20.18 -8.32 -14.71
CA LYS A 227 -20.87 -7.27 -15.49
C LYS A 227 -20.81 -5.88 -14.85
N GLU A 228 -19.83 -5.62 -14.00
CA GLU A 228 -19.65 -4.37 -13.29
C GLU A 228 -19.33 -3.23 -14.25
N ALA A 229 -18.55 -3.48 -15.31
CA ALA A 229 -18.33 -2.51 -16.38
C ALA A 229 -19.64 -2.10 -17.07
N ASP A 230 -20.49 -3.07 -17.41
CA ASP A 230 -21.83 -2.82 -17.98
C ASP A 230 -22.73 -2.07 -17.01
N LYS A 231 -22.78 -2.47 -15.74
CA LYS A 231 -23.54 -1.76 -14.69
C LYS A 231 -23.01 -0.33 -14.48
N LEU A 232 -21.70 -0.13 -14.50
CA LEU A 232 -21.09 1.19 -14.40
C LEU A 232 -21.44 2.05 -15.62
N LEU A 233 -21.47 1.47 -16.82
CA LEU A 233 -21.97 2.14 -18.01
C LEU A 233 -23.46 2.49 -17.87
N GLU A 234 -24.29 1.59 -17.33
CA GLU A 234 -25.70 1.88 -17.04
C GLU A 234 -25.89 2.98 -15.97
N VAL A 235 -25.04 3.02 -14.95
CA VAL A 235 -25.08 4.02 -13.87
C VAL A 235 -24.52 5.37 -14.32
N LEU A 236 -23.42 5.38 -15.07
CA LEU A 236 -22.81 6.58 -15.65
C LEU A 236 -23.61 7.11 -16.85
N GLN A 237 -24.40 6.25 -17.48
CA GLN A 237 -25.30 6.58 -18.59
C GLN A 237 -26.72 6.05 -18.36
N PRO A 238 -27.43 6.49 -17.31
CA PRO A 238 -28.80 6.05 -17.10
C PRO A 238 -29.64 6.51 -18.30
N SER A 239 -30.37 5.56 -18.86
CA SER A 239 -31.09 5.68 -20.13
C SER A 239 -31.85 7.01 -20.35
N HIS A 240 -31.78 7.49 -21.60
CA HIS A 240 -32.65 8.48 -22.25
C HIS A 240 -32.45 9.98 -21.98
N HIS A 241 -31.46 10.59 -22.64
CA HIS A 241 -31.63 11.92 -23.24
C HIS A 241 -31.43 11.83 -24.77
N LYS A 242 -32.54 11.95 -25.52
CA LYS A 242 -32.55 12.17 -26.97
C LYS A 242 -32.10 13.61 -27.23
N GLY A 243 -30.80 13.85 -27.32
CA GLY A 243 -30.24 15.18 -27.62
C GLY A 243 -28.76 15.13 -28.04
N PRO A 244 -28.20 16.19 -28.66
CA PRO A 244 -26.95 16.11 -29.41
C PRO A 244 -25.68 15.93 -28.57
N LEU A 245 -25.78 15.95 -27.24
CA LEU A 245 -24.65 15.95 -26.30
C LEU A 245 -24.21 14.53 -25.94
N ARG A 246 -23.72 13.77 -26.92
CA ARG A 246 -23.34 12.35 -26.73
C ARG A 246 -21.84 12.08 -26.49
N TYR A 247 -20.99 13.11 -26.31
CA TYR A 247 -19.53 12.90 -26.15
C TYR A 247 -18.88 13.93 -25.22
N CYS A 248 -19.17 13.86 -23.92
CA CYS A 248 -18.54 14.77 -22.95
C CYS A 248 -17.34 14.18 -22.19
N VAL A 249 -17.16 12.85 -22.16
CA VAL A 249 -16.04 12.25 -21.41
C VAL A 249 -14.71 12.37 -22.16
N ILE A 250 -14.70 12.28 -23.50
CA ILE A 250 -13.48 12.50 -24.31
C ILE A 250 -13.16 14.01 -24.46
N CYS A 251 -14.15 14.89 -24.39
CA CYS A 251 -13.92 16.34 -24.43
C CYS A 251 -13.16 16.87 -23.20
N MET A 252 -13.17 16.18 -22.05
CA MET A 252 -12.37 16.61 -20.89
C MET A 252 -10.86 16.39 -21.10
N ILE A 253 -10.46 15.36 -21.86
CA ILE A 253 -9.03 15.12 -22.16
C ILE A 253 -8.52 16.13 -23.21
N ALA A 254 -9.34 16.48 -24.21
CA ALA A 254 -9.00 17.54 -25.18
C ALA A 254 -9.07 18.97 -24.58
N GLY A 255 -9.96 19.21 -23.62
CA GLY A 255 -10.16 20.51 -22.98
C GLY A 255 -9.04 20.97 -22.06
N CYS A 256 -8.18 20.06 -21.59
CA CYS A 256 -6.99 20.39 -20.80
C CYS A 256 -5.84 20.93 -21.65
N TRP A 257 -5.80 20.65 -22.96
CA TRP A 257 -4.71 21.13 -23.82
C TRP A 257 -4.95 22.53 -24.38
N HIS A 258 -6.22 22.95 -24.54
CA HIS A 258 -6.56 24.27 -25.11
C HIS A 258 -6.66 25.42 -24.09
N ARG A 259 -6.64 25.15 -22.78
CA ARG A 259 -6.69 26.22 -21.73
C ARG A 259 -5.34 26.86 -21.39
N ASN A 260 -4.25 26.48 -22.06
CA ASN A 260 -2.92 27.08 -21.84
C ASN A 260 -2.52 28.16 -22.87
N ARG A 261 -3.48 28.70 -23.64
CA ARG A 261 -3.21 29.74 -24.66
C ARG A 261 -3.87 31.10 -24.43
N ILE A 262 -4.51 31.33 -23.28
CA ILE A 262 -5.22 32.60 -22.98
C ILE A 262 -4.43 33.54 -22.03
N TYR A 263 -3.25 33.16 -21.54
CA TYR A 263 -2.37 34.04 -20.75
C TYR A 263 -1.17 34.58 -21.53
N ARG A 264 -1.39 35.26 -22.67
CA ARG A 264 -0.42 36.18 -23.30
C ARG A 264 -1.14 37.24 -24.13
N SER A 265 -1.78 38.20 -23.46
CA SER A 265 -2.07 39.54 -23.99
C SER A 265 -2.75 40.37 -22.90
N LEU A 266 -1.96 40.73 -21.88
CA LEU A 266 -2.20 41.84 -20.96
C LEU A 266 -0.87 42.14 -20.25
N CYS A 267 0.02 42.74 -21.04
CA CYS A 267 1.16 43.62 -20.72
C CYS A 267 1.85 43.91 -22.06
#